data_AF-A0A6L3JRB4-F1
#
_entry.id   AF-A0A6L3JRB4-F1
#
_cell.length_a   1.000
_cell.length_b   1.000
_cell.length_c   1.000
_cell.angle_alpha   90.00
_cell.angle_beta   90.00
_cell.angle_gamma   90.00
#
_symmetry.space_group_name_H-M   'P 1'
#
loop_
_entity.id
_entity.type
_entity.pdbx_description
1 polymer ?
#
loop_
_entity_poly.entity_id
_entity_poly.type
_entity_poly.pdbx_seq_one_letter_code
_entity_poly.pdbx_strand_id
1 'polypeptide(L)'
;MGVCYEGGLDANGHSCDTRTAFQKHSLRVMVMLLLKEYPGSRVVGHRDLSPDLNHNGEIEPEEWIKECPCFDAATILQEPPPPNPGYL
;
A
#
# COMPACT_ATOMS: atom_id res chain seq x y z
N MET A 1 7.49 1.88 10.75
CA MET A 1 8.02 2.67 9.62
C MET A 1 6.83 3.15 8.80
N GLY A 2 6.77 4.43 8.45
CA GLY A 2 5.74 4.98 7.56
C GLY A 2 6.33 5.22 6.18
N VAL A 3 5.63 4.81 5.13
CA VAL A 3 6.01 5.02 3.73
C VAL A 3 4.85 5.68 3.02
N CYS A 4 5.13 6.76 2.29
CA CYS A 4 4.15 7.45 1.46
C CYS A 4 4.57 7.36 -0.02
N TYR A 5 3.60 7.27 -0.90
CA TYR A 5 3.80 7.55 -2.33
C TYR A 5 3.05 8.84 -2.67
N GLU A 6 3.54 9.54 -3.69
CA GLU A 6 2.87 10.74 -4.20
C GLU A 6 1.68 10.38 -5.07
N GLY A 7 0.51 10.89 -4.73
CA GLY A 7 -0.77 10.61 -5.40
C GLY A 7 -1.85 10.13 -4.42
N GLY A 8 -2.80 9.35 -4.93
CA GLY A 8 -3.86 8.73 -4.13
C GLY A 8 -5.25 9.32 -4.33
N LEU A 9 -5.40 10.35 -5.16
CA LEU A 9 -6.67 11.00 -5.45
C LEU A 9 -6.89 11.15 -6.96
N ASP A 10 -8.13 10.98 -7.41
CA ASP A 10 -8.54 11.31 -8.78
C ASP A 10 -8.74 12.83 -8.98
N ALA A 11 -9.14 13.26 -10.18
CA ALA A 11 -9.36 14.67 -10.50
C ALA A 11 -10.52 15.32 -9.71
N ASN A 12 -11.39 14.54 -9.07
CA ASN A 12 -12.49 15.00 -8.24
C ASN A 12 -12.14 14.93 -6.74
N GLY A 13 -10.96 14.45 -6.37
CA GLY A 13 -10.53 14.29 -4.98
C GLY A 13 -11.01 13.00 -4.32
N HIS A 14 -11.49 12.00 -5.08
CA HIS A 14 -11.82 10.68 -4.54
C HIS A 14 -10.59 9.79 -4.45
N SER A 15 -10.57 8.86 -3.49
CA SER A 15 -9.49 7.89 -3.35
C SER A 15 -9.31 7.07 -4.63
N CYS A 16 -8.07 6.99 -5.11
CA CYS A 16 -7.71 6.23 -6.31
C CYS A 16 -6.26 5.75 -6.23
N ASP A 17 -5.98 4.50 -6.59
CA ASP A 17 -4.59 4.02 -6.79
C ASP A 17 -3.98 4.69 -8.03
N THR A 18 -3.35 5.85 -7.83
CA THR A 18 -2.68 6.58 -8.90
C THR A 18 -1.18 6.28 -8.97
N ARG A 19 -0.71 5.19 -8.34
CA ARG A 19 0.71 4.84 -8.37
C ARG A 19 1.17 4.61 -9.81
N THR A 20 2.22 5.30 -10.20
CA THR A 20 2.91 5.04 -11.47
C THR A 20 3.57 3.67 -11.45
N ALA A 21 3.86 3.11 -12.63
CA ALA A 21 4.61 1.86 -12.75
C ALA A 21 5.95 1.91 -11.97
N PHE A 22 6.69 3.01 -12.08
CA PHE A 22 7.95 3.18 -11.34
C PHE A 22 7.75 3.29 -9.82
N GLN A 23 6.68 3.93 -9.35
CA GLN A 23 6.35 3.93 -7.92
C GLN A 23 6.03 2.52 -7.41
N LYS A 24 5.23 1.74 -8.15
CA LYS A 24 4.94 0.33 -7.81
C LYS A 24 6.22 -0.50 -7.72
N HIS A 25 7.12 -0.34 -8.69
CA HIS A 25 8.44 -0.99 -8.66
C HIS A 25 9.25 -0.61 -7.42
N SER A 26 9.47 0.68 -7.21
CA SER A 26 10.29 1.20 -6.11
C SER A 26 9.73 0.81 -4.74
N LEU A 27 8.40 0.90 -4.57
CA LEU A 27 7.73 0.47 -3.34
C LEU A 27 7.92 -1.03 -3.09
N ARG A 28 7.74 -1.87 -4.13
CA ARG A 28 7.95 -3.32 -4.02
C ARG A 28 9.37 -3.65 -3.58
N VAL A 29 10.39 -3.07 -4.23
CA VAL A 29 11.80 -3.28 -3.89
C VAL A 29 12.10 -2.80 -2.47
N MET A 30 11.63 -1.60 -2.10
CA MET A 30 11.84 -1.05 -0.77
C MET A 30 11.20 -1.93 0.31
N VAL A 31 9.96 -2.38 0.12
CA VAL A 31 9.29 -3.30 1.07
C VAL A 31 10.08 -4.61 1.21
N MET A 32 10.59 -5.18 0.11
CA MET A 32 11.45 -6.37 0.18
C MET A 32 12.71 -6.14 1.02
N LEU A 33 13.37 -4.99 0.86
CA LEU A 33 14.57 -4.64 1.63
C LEU A 33 14.24 -4.45 3.12
N LEU A 34 13.14 -3.76 3.42
CA LEU A 34 12.69 -3.53 4.79
C LEU A 34 12.31 -4.83 5.50
N LEU A 35 11.62 -5.75 4.84
CA LEU A 35 11.30 -7.05 5.42
C LEU A 35 12.53 -7.92 5.65
N LYS A 36 13.57 -7.76 4.83
CA LYS A 36 14.86 -8.42 5.04
C LYS A 36 15.61 -7.84 6.24
N GLU A 37 15.56 -6.52 6.42
CA GLU A 37 16.22 -5.83 7.53
C GLU A 37 15.47 -5.97 8.86
N TYR A 38 14.13 -6.07 8.80
CA TYR A 38 13.24 -6.21 9.95
C TYR A 38 12.33 -7.45 9.82
N PRO A 39 12.88 -8.67 9.99
CA PRO A 39 12.11 -9.91 9.87
C PRO A 39 10.90 -9.94 10.81
N GLY A 40 9.78 -10.50 10.33
CA GLY A 40 8.54 -10.61 11.11
C GLY A 40 7.65 -9.35 11.10
N SER A 41 8.11 -8.26 10.49
CA SER A 41 7.25 -7.08 10.28
C SER A 41 6.08 -7.39 9.35
N ARG A 42 4.95 -6.74 9.59
CA ARG A 42 3.75 -6.82 8.73
C ARG A 42 3.75 -5.67 7.71
N VAL A 43 3.30 -5.96 6.50
CA VAL A 43 3.00 -4.94 5.49
C VAL A 43 1.50 -4.68 5.53
N VAL A 44 1.12 -3.45 5.87
CA VAL A 44 -0.28 -3.04 6.02
C VAL A 44 -0.47 -1.64 5.45
N GLY A 45 -1.70 -1.34 5.03
CA GLY A 45 -2.14 -0.02 4.67
C GLY A 45 -2.42 0.82 5.92
N HIS A 46 -2.51 2.14 5.74
CA HIS A 46 -2.88 3.03 6.85
C HIS A 46 -4.32 2.78 7.31
N ARG A 47 -5.24 2.49 6.38
CA ARG A 47 -6.64 2.15 6.66
C ARG A 47 -6.78 0.90 7.54
N ASP A 48 -5.89 -0.07 7.38
CA ASP A 48 -5.88 -1.34 8.13
C ASP A 48 -5.44 -1.14 9.60
N LEU A 49 -5.05 0.09 9.97
CA LEU A 49 -4.73 0.51 11.34
C LEU A 49 -5.84 1.36 11.96
N SER A 50 -7.01 1.44 11.31
CA SER A 50 -8.20 2.04 11.93
C SER A 50 -8.62 1.25 13.18
N PRO A 51 -9.36 1.87 14.12
CA PRO A 51 -9.92 1.15 15.25
C PRO A 51 -10.91 0.09 14.79
N ASP A 52 -10.82 -1.10 15.39
CA ASP A 52 -11.85 -2.15 15.29
C ASP A 52 -13.03 -1.74 16.19
N LEU A 53 -14.11 -1.26 15.57
CA LEU A 53 -15.28 -0.70 16.23
C LEU A 53 -16.28 -1.78 16.65
N ASN A 54 -16.31 -2.91 15.94
CA ASN A 54 -17.22 -4.02 16.24
C ASN A 54 -16.56 -5.15 17.05
N HIS A 55 -15.25 -5.06 17.28
CA HIS A 55 -14.42 -5.97 18.05
C HIS A 55 -14.32 -7.40 17.48
N ASN A 56 -14.40 -7.56 16.16
CA ASN A 56 -14.32 -8.86 15.49
C ASN A 56 -12.88 -9.26 15.10
N GLY A 57 -11.90 -8.36 15.25
CA GLY A 57 -10.49 -8.59 14.92
C GLY A 57 -10.11 -8.31 13.47
N GLU A 58 -11.04 -7.85 12.64
CA GLU A 58 -10.83 -7.42 11.26
C GLU A 58 -11.18 -5.93 11.13
N ILE A 59 -10.52 -5.21 10.22
CA ILE A 59 -10.78 -3.79 9.97
C ILE A 59 -11.50 -3.67 8.63
N GLU A 60 -12.81 -3.49 8.69
CA GLU A 60 -13.68 -3.50 7.51
C GLU A 60 -13.83 -2.09 6.89
N PRO A 61 -14.21 -1.96 5.60
CA PRO A 61 -14.33 -0.68 4.92
C PRO A 61 -15.17 0.38 5.65
N GLU A 62 -16.20 -0.05 6.35
CA GLU A 62 -17.11 0.79 7.12
C GLU A 62 -16.44 1.39 8.37
N GLU A 63 -15.33 0.81 8.81
CA GLU A 63 -14.55 1.23 9.97
C GLU A 63 -13.33 2.11 9.59
N TRP A 64 -13.05 2.23 8.29
CA TRP A 64 -11.90 2.98 7.81
C TRP A 64 -12.03 4.47 8.12
N ILE A 65 -11.10 5.01 8.91
CA ILE A 65 -11.00 6.47 9.14
C ILE A 65 -10.52 7.17 7.86
N LYS A 66 -9.74 6.47 7.03
CA LYS A 66 -9.14 6.96 5.78
C LYS A 66 -9.02 5.81 4.80
N GLU A 67 -9.11 6.08 3.51
CA GLU A 67 -8.86 5.06 2.46
C GLU A 67 -7.37 4.86 2.12
N CYS A 68 -6.49 5.71 2.66
CA CYS A 68 -5.04 5.61 2.49
C CYS A 68 -4.55 4.17 2.78
N PRO A 69 -3.80 3.53 1.88
CA PRO A 69 -3.04 4.11 0.77
C PRO A 69 -3.77 4.08 -0.59
N CYS A 70 -5.09 3.92 -0.61
CA CYS A 70 -5.92 3.86 -1.81
C CYS A 70 -5.73 2.55 -2.62
N PHE A 71 -5.06 1.55 -2.05
CA PHE A 71 -4.87 0.20 -2.58
C PHE A 71 -4.64 -0.79 -1.42
N ASP A 72 -4.68 -2.10 -1.71
CA ASP A 72 -4.34 -3.13 -0.72
C ASP A 72 -2.82 -3.33 -0.59
N ALA A 73 -2.24 -2.84 0.50
CA ALA A 73 -0.81 -2.91 0.76
C ALA A 73 -0.31 -4.35 0.98
N ALA A 74 -1.16 -5.28 1.44
CA ALA A 74 -0.76 -6.67 1.64
C ALA A 74 -0.41 -7.37 0.31
N THR A 75 -0.93 -6.86 -0.81
CA THR A 75 -0.69 -7.41 -2.15
C THR A 75 0.58 -6.88 -2.81
N ILE A 76 1.32 -5.96 -2.18
CA ILE A 76 2.43 -5.22 -2.84
C ILE A 76 3.55 -6.12 -3.38
N LEU A 77 3.76 -7.30 -2.79
CA LEU A 77 4.75 -8.28 -3.23
C LEU A 77 4.19 -9.30 -4.24
N GLN A 78 2.87 -9.37 -4.35
CA GLN A 78 2.11 -10.23 -5.26
C GLN A 78 1.85 -9.54 -6.61
N GLU A 79 1.81 -8.19 -6.63
CA GLU A 79 1.72 -7.42 -7.86
C GLU A 79 2.86 -7.80 -8.83
N PRO A 80 2.57 -8.05 -10.13
CA PRO A 80 3.60 -8.36 -11.10
C PRO A 80 4.57 -7.18 -11.22
N PRO A 81 5.88 -7.43 -11.40
CA PRO A 81 6.82 -6.36 -11.63
C PRO A 81 6.40 -5.59 -12.89
N PRO A 82 6.39 -4.25 -12.85
CA PRO A 82 6.05 -3.45 -14.02
C PRO A 82 7.09 -3.71 -15.12
N PRO A 83 6.70 -3.54 -16.40
CA PRO A 83 7.63 -3.65 -17.52
C PRO A 83 8.81 -2.69 -17.28
N ASN A 84 10.04 -3.20 -17.29
CA ASN A 84 11.22 -2.36 -17.18
C ASN A 84 11.60 -1.85 -18.58
N PRO A 85 11.44 -0.56 -18.89
CA PRO A 85 11.83 -0.02 -20.20
C PRO A 85 13.35 0.04 -20.42
N GLY A 86 14.15 -0.18 -19.37
CA GLY A 86 15.61 -0.25 -19.42
C GLY A 86 16.19 -1.65 -19.63
N TYR A 87 15.36 -2.66 -19.90
CA TYR A 87 15.77 -4.02 -20.27
C TYR A 87 15.77 -4.22 -21.80
N LEU A 88 16.18 -3.19 -22.55
CA LEU A 88 16.50 -3.26 -23.99
C LEU A 88 18.00 -3.45 -24.18
#